data_AF-A0A2N0ET67-F1
#
_entry.id   AF-A0A2N0ET67-F1
#
_cell.length_a   1.000
_cell.length_b   1.000
_cell.length_c   1.000
_cell.angle_alpha   90.00
_cell.angle_beta   90.00
_cell.angle_gamma   90.00
#
_symmetry.space_group_name_H-M   'P 1'
#
loop_
_entity.id
_entity.type
_entity.pdbx_description
1 polymer ?
#
loop_
_entity_poly.entity_id
_entity_poly.type
_entity_poly.pdbx_seq_one_letter_code
_entity_poly.pdbx_strand_id
1 'polypeptide(L)'
;MGNRFELLQQAVQAIFEEIGSVLKISSVYETPAMGFEGDAFLNCVVVVQSTLSPKKILAAILEIEKQMGRERRHAKRYSSRPIDIDILLIDDLVVASKPLTIPHREIQNRRFVLQPLAEVNSKLQHPVLCKNVIKLLAETKDKSVITKQSKWLVNPRKEYDISKFKYIAIEGNIGAGKTSLATQIANDFNAKLILERFKDNPFLPKFYEQPGRYAFPLEMSFLADRYQQLLEDIKQFDLFKECVVADYDGYKSLIFAKVTLQAEEFVLYKKLFHLMHKELPKPDVYVYLYQNTDRLLENIKKRGRKFEQSIEAAYLQKLNAGYLEFVKSRPSESVRIIDISEMDFIKSRKDYLQILKAIVG
;
A
#
# COMPACT_ATOMS: atom_id res chain seq x y z
N MET A 1 24.24 21.09 14.90
CA MET A 1 23.86 19.70 14.52
C MET A 1 22.37 19.51 14.16
N GLY A 2 21.42 20.28 14.72
CA GLY A 2 19.95 20.07 14.51
C GLY A 2 19.48 20.04 13.06
N ASN A 3 19.91 21.01 12.24
CA ASN A 3 19.44 21.17 10.86
C ASN A 3 19.78 19.96 9.94
N ARG A 4 21.00 19.40 10.00
CA ARG A 4 21.40 18.25 9.14
C ARG A 4 20.57 16.99 9.39
N PHE A 5 20.26 16.71 10.66
CA PHE A 5 19.46 15.54 11.02
C PHE A 5 18.01 15.72 10.61
N GLU A 6 17.46 16.93 10.78
CA GLU A 6 16.12 17.28 10.33
C GLU A 6 15.99 17.15 8.81
N LEU A 7 17.01 17.54 8.04
CA LEU A 7 17.06 17.31 6.60
C LEU A 7 17.01 15.81 6.25
N LEU A 8 17.78 14.95 6.93
CA LEU A 8 17.67 13.50 6.71
C LEU A 8 16.27 12.98 7.04
N GLN A 9 15.65 13.44 8.13
CA GLN A 9 14.30 13.04 8.50
C GLN A 9 13.26 13.48 7.47
N GLN A 10 13.37 14.72 6.97
CA GLN A 10 12.51 15.23 5.89
C GLN A 10 12.70 14.44 4.59
N ALA A 11 13.93 14.07 4.25
CA ALA A 11 14.18 13.23 3.08
C ALA A 11 13.52 11.85 3.21
N VAL A 12 13.62 11.21 4.38
CA VAL A 12 12.92 9.93 4.64
C VAL A 12 11.41 10.08 4.54
N GLN A 13 10.85 11.17 5.07
CA GLN A 13 9.42 11.48 4.94
C GLN A 13 9.00 11.63 3.48
N ALA A 14 9.73 12.43 2.70
CA ALA A 14 9.44 12.67 1.29
C ALA A 14 9.58 11.38 0.46
N ILE A 15 10.59 10.55 0.72
CA ILE A 15 10.72 9.22 0.11
C ILE A 15 9.50 8.36 0.43
N PHE A 16 9.02 8.38 1.68
CA PHE A 16 7.84 7.64 2.08
C PHE A 16 6.56 8.12 1.36
N GLU A 17 6.39 9.42 1.20
CA GLU A 17 5.20 10.04 0.61
C GLU A 17 5.16 9.95 -0.91
N GLU A 18 6.31 10.08 -1.58
CA GLU A 18 6.38 10.16 -3.04
C GLU A 18 6.80 8.85 -3.71
N ILE A 19 7.61 8.01 -3.04
CA ILE A 19 8.25 6.84 -3.68
C ILE A 19 7.64 5.51 -3.22
N GLY A 20 7.53 5.27 -1.91
CA GLY A 20 7.08 3.96 -1.43
C GLY A 20 7.20 3.72 0.07
N SER A 21 6.81 2.52 0.51
CA SER A 21 6.82 2.16 1.94
C SER A 21 8.26 1.97 2.42
N VAL A 22 8.64 2.66 3.49
CA VAL A 22 9.96 2.52 4.12
C VAL A 22 9.95 1.29 5.02
N LEU A 23 10.67 0.24 4.61
CA LEU A 23 10.73 -1.03 5.34
C LEU A 23 11.75 -0.99 6.46
N LYS A 24 12.94 -0.44 6.20
CA LYS A 24 14.05 -0.36 7.13
C LYS A 24 14.83 0.93 6.94
N ILE A 25 15.41 1.42 8.03
CA ILE A 25 16.34 2.56 8.03
C ILE A 25 17.56 2.11 8.84
N SER A 26 18.76 2.30 8.31
CA SER A 26 20.00 2.07 9.07
C SER A 26 20.12 3.08 10.21
N SER A 27 21.08 2.87 11.10
CA SER A 27 21.54 3.95 11.95
C SER A 27 22.11 5.10 11.10
N VAL A 28 22.18 6.30 11.68
CA VAL A 28 22.84 7.44 11.06
C VAL A 28 24.33 7.38 11.37
N TYR A 29 25.16 7.57 10.35
CA TYR A 29 26.61 7.56 10.46
C TYR A 29 27.20 8.91 10.02
N GLU A 30 28.13 9.45 10.80
CA GLU A 30 28.87 10.66 10.45
C GLU A 30 30.22 10.32 9.83
N THR A 31 30.57 11.00 8.75
CA THR A 31 31.86 10.86 8.05
C THR A 31 32.45 12.23 7.71
N PRO A 32 33.79 12.39 7.72
CA PRO A 32 34.44 13.61 7.25
C PRO A 32 34.10 13.95 5.79
N ALA A 33 34.23 15.22 5.41
CA ALA A 33 34.14 15.62 4.01
C ALA A 33 35.26 14.97 3.18
N MET A 34 34.91 14.36 2.05
CA MET A 34 35.87 13.71 1.15
C MET A 34 36.31 14.68 0.04
N GLY A 35 37.59 15.05 0.04
CA GLY A 35 38.21 15.79 -1.07
C GLY A 35 38.06 17.31 -1.05
N PHE A 36 37.56 17.89 0.05
CA PHE A 36 37.54 19.35 0.30
C PHE A 36 37.45 19.64 1.80
N GLU A 37 37.80 20.87 2.23
CA GLU A 37 37.53 21.34 3.59
C GLU A 37 36.06 21.69 3.75
N GLY A 38 35.35 20.97 4.61
CA GLY A 38 33.94 21.20 4.89
C GLY A 38 33.45 20.43 6.10
N ASP A 39 32.20 20.70 6.47
CA ASP A 39 31.54 20.01 7.58
C ASP A 39 31.39 18.50 7.31
N ALA A 40 31.35 17.72 8.39
CA ALA A 40 31.06 16.30 8.31
C ALA A 40 29.67 16.03 7.70
N PHE A 41 29.52 14.88 7.06
CA PHE A 41 28.28 14.42 6.43
C PHE A 41 27.58 13.39 7.30
N LEU A 42 26.25 13.44 7.34
CA LEU A 42 25.42 12.40 7.92
C LEU A 42 24.89 11.49 6.80
N ASN A 43 25.04 10.19 6.97
CA ASN A 43 24.67 9.17 5.98
C ASN A 43 23.76 8.12 6.61
N CYS A 44 22.77 7.65 5.87
CA CYS A 44 21.95 6.50 6.22
C CYS A 44 21.50 5.76 4.95
N VAL A 45 21.14 4.49 5.11
CA VAL A 45 20.52 3.67 4.06
C VAL A 45 19.07 3.42 4.42
N VAL A 46 18.19 3.58 3.43
CA VAL A 46 16.75 3.31 3.56
C VAL A 46 16.38 2.20 2.58
N VAL A 47 15.63 1.20 3.06
CA VAL A 47 15.03 0.17 2.20
C VAL A 47 13.59 0.57 1.94
N VAL A 48 13.26 0.68 0.67
CA VAL A 48 11.94 1.13 0.22
C VAL A 48 11.31 0.06 -0.64
N GLN A 49 10.05 -0.25 -0.39
CA GLN A 49 9.20 -1.04 -1.27
C GLN A 49 8.38 -0.09 -2.13
N SER A 50 8.43 -0.24 -3.45
CA SER A 50 7.73 0.64 -4.39
C SER A 50 7.22 -0.14 -5.60
N THR A 51 6.10 0.30 -6.16
CA THR A 51 5.56 -0.18 -7.45
C THR A 51 5.98 0.71 -8.61
N LEU A 52 6.73 1.80 -8.35
CA LEU A 52 7.22 2.71 -9.38
C LEU A 52 8.34 2.08 -10.20
N SER A 53 8.39 2.40 -11.48
CA SER A 53 9.51 1.98 -12.33
C SER A 53 10.80 2.73 -11.94
N PRO A 54 11.99 2.18 -12.22
CA PRO A 54 13.27 2.82 -11.88
C PRO A 54 13.40 4.26 -12.39
N LYS A 55 12.86 4.55 -13.59
CA LYS A 55 12.84 5.92 -14.15
C LYS A 55 11.97 6.87 -13.33
N LYS A 56 10.82 6.41 -12.84
CA LYS A 56 9.91 7.20 -11.99
C LYS A 56 10.51 7.44 -10.61
N ILE A 57 11.18 6.43 -10.03
CA ILE A 57 11.90 6.58 -8.76
C ILE A 57 12.99 7.66 -8.88
N LEU A 58 13.81 7.59 -9.94
CA LEU A 58 14.83 8.62 -10.17
C LEU A 58 14.21 10.02 -10.34
N ALA A 59 13.12 10.14 -11.10
CA ALA A 59 12.44 11.42 -11.29
C ALA A 59 11.90 11.99 -9.96
N ALA A 60 11.29 11.15 -9.11
CA ALA A 60 10.81 11.54 -7.80
C ALA A 60 11.95 12.00 -6.89
N ILE A 61 13.05 11.23 -6.82
CA ILE A 61 14.26 11.62 -6.06
C ILE A 61 14.75 13.01 -6.47
N LEU A 62 14.88 13.26 -7.78
CA LEU A 62 15.36 14.55 -8.28
C LEU A 62 14.43 15.71 -7.93
N GLU A 63 13.12 15.47 -7.82
CA GLU A 63 12.16 16.49 -7.39
C GLU A 63 12.22 16.71 -5.87
N ILE A 64 12.35 15.64 -5.06
CA ILE A 64 12.56 15.72 -3.61
C ILE A 64 13.79 16.58 -3.31
N GLU A 65 14.92 16.29 -3.95
CA GLU A 65 16.15 17.05 -3.73
C GLU A 65 15.99 18.53 -4.09
N LYS A 66 15.28 18.82 -5.19
CA LYS A 66 15.00 20.18 -5.64
C LYS A 66 14.10 20.92 -4.66
N GLN A 67 13.04 20.28 -4.14
CA GLN A 67 12.18 20.84 -3.10
C GLN A 67 12.96 21.13 -1.80
N MET A 68 13.97 20.30 -1.50
CA MET A 68 14.86 20.47 -0.35
C MET A 68 16.01 21.48 -0.60
N GLY A 69 15.94 22.29 -1.67
CA GLY A 69 16.85 23.39 -1.92
C GLY A 69 18.08 23.05 -2.77
N ARG A 70 18.12 21.90 -3.44
CA ARG A 70 19.18 21.58 -4.40
C ARG A 70 19.01 22.42 -5.67
N GLU A 71 19.73 23.53 -5.74
CA GLU A 71 19.83 24.32 -6.98
C GLU A 71 20.73 23.61 -8.00
N ARG A 72 20.23 23.37 -9.22
CA ARG A 72 21.06 22.90 -10.35
C ARG A 72 21.89 24.06 -10.91
N ARG A 73 22.84 24.61 -10.14
CA ARG A 73 23.80 25.57 -10.71
C ARG A 73 25.01 24.85 -11.27
N HIS A 74 25.36 25.23 -12.50
CA HIS A 74 26.60 24.92 -13.18
C HIS A 74 27.81 25.32 -12.30
N ALA A 75 28.36 24.40 -11.51
CA ALA A 75 29.59 24.63 -10.78
C ALA A 75 30.52 23.42 -10.91
N LYS A 76 31.70 23.65 -11.50
CA LYS A 76 32.82 22.70 -11.64
C LYS A 76 33.49 22.35 -10.28
N ARG A 77 32.84 22.54 -9.14
CA ARG A 77 33.37 22.29 -7.79
C ARG A 77 32.33 21.62 -6.89
N TYR A 78 32.77 20.67 -6.06
CA TYR A 78 31.98 20.11 -4.97
C TYR A 78 31.48 21.27 -4.09
N SER A 79 30.17 21.47 -4.01
CA SER A 79 29.54 22.43 -3.12
C SER A 79 28.77 21.68 -2.03
N SER A 80 28.69 22.27 -0.83
CA SER A 80 27.80 21.76 0.22
C SER A 80 26.36 21.78 -0.30
N ARG A 81 25.73 20.61 -0.37
CA ARG A 81 24.32 20.44 -0.77
C ARG A 81 23.52 20.06 0.48
N PRO A 82 22.28 20.55 0.64
CA PRO A 82 21.46 20.21 1.80
C PRO A 82 21.19 18.70 1.92
N ILE A 83 20.96 18.02 0.80
CA ILE A 83 20.70 16.58 0.72
C ILE A 83 21.15 16.00 -0.63
N ASP A 84 21.57 14.74 -0.65
CA ASP A 84 21.90 13.95 -1.85
C ASP A 84 21.33 12.55 -1.65
N ILE A 85 20.51 12.07 -2.59
CA ILE A 85 19.81 10.79 -2.51
C ILE A 85 20.22 9.94 -3.70
N ASP A 86 21.00 8.88 -3.43
CA ASP A 86 21.44 7.94 -4.45
C ASP A 86 20.63 6.64 -4.43
N ILE A 87 20.27 6.13 -5.61
CA ILE A 87 19.72 4.78 -5.76
C ILE A 87 20.89 3.80 -5.75
N LEU A 88 21.05 3.04 -4.67
CA LEU A 88 22.12 2.02 -4.57
C LEU A 88 21.79 0.78 -5.40
N LEU A 89 20.67 0.14 -5.11
CA LEU A 89 20.24 -1.14 -5.69
C LEU A 89 18.72 -1.11 -5.89
N ILE A 90 18.22 -1.82 -6.90
CA ILE A 90 16.79 -2.13 -7.07
C ILE A 90 16.73 -3.62 -7.37
N ASP A 91 16.34 -4.42 -6.38
CA ASP A 91 16.34 -5.89 -6.46
C ASP A 91 17.64 -6.40 -7.12
N ASP A 92 17.52 -7.32 -8.08
CA ASP A 92 18.63 -7.85 -8.88
C ASP A 92 18.83 -7.11 -10.21
N LEU A 93 18.22 -5.92 -10.38
CA LEU A 93 18.23 -5.20 -11.64
C LEU A 93 19.63 -4.66 -11.97
N VAL A 94 20.05 -4.87 -13.22
CA VAL A 94 21.28 -4.30 -13.79
C VAL A 94 20.93 -3.36 -14.93
N VAL A 95 21.16 -2.06 -14.72
CA VAL A 95 20.93 -0.99 -15.71
C VAL A 95 22.24 -0.24 -15.95
N ALA A 96 22.67 -0.17 -17.21
CA ALA A 96 23.82 0.61 -17.64
C ALA A 96 23.40 1.67 -18.68
N SER A 97 22.56 2.62 -18.26
CA SER A 97 22.05 3.70 -19.13
C SER A 97 22.30 5.07 -18.51
N LYS A 98 22.38 6.13 -19.32
CA LYS A 98 22.30 7.50 -18.79
C LYS A 98 20.83 7.93 -18.79
N PRO A 99 20.29 8.53 -17.71
CA PRO A 99 20.99 8.99 -16.50
C PRO A 99 21.08 7.97 -15.35
N LEU A 100 20.57 6.73 -15.49
CA LEU A 100 20.42 5.78 -14.39
C LEU A 100 21.33 4.55 -14.52
N THR A 101 22.27 4.39 -13.58
CA THR A 101 23.09 3.18 -13.43
C THR A 101 22.73 2.46 -12.14
N ILE A 102 22.32 1.19 -12.25
CA ILE A 102 21.98 0.31 -11.12
C ILE A 102 22.72 -1.02 -11.32
N PRO A 103 23.37 -1.60 -10.30
CA PRO A 103 23.67 -0.98 -9.00
C PRO A 103 24.56 0.26 -9.14
N HIS A 104 24.54 1.13 -8.13
CA HIS A 104 25.40 2.32 -8.13
C HIS A 104 26.88 1.92 -8.18
N ARG A 105 27.63 2.51 -9.13
CA ARG A 105 28.98 2.06 -9.52
C ARG A 105 30.02 2.14 -8.40
N GLU A 106 29.78 2.99 -7.41
CA GLU A 106 30.72 3.26 -6.31
C GLU A 106 30.36 2.55 -5.00
N ILE A 107 29.37 1.65 -4.97
CA ILE A 107 28.96 0.96 -3.72
C ILE A 107 30.17 0.30 -3.05
N GLN A 108 30.93 -0.49 -3.80
CA GLN A 108 32.09 -1.24 -3.30
C GLN A 108 33.26 -0.35 -2.84
N ASN A 109 33.28 0.91 -3.28
CA ASN A 109 34.38 1.84 -3.02
C ASN A 109 34.11 2.77 -1.83
N ARG A 110 32.89 2.79 -1.28
CA ARG A 110 32.47 3.77 -0.28
C ARG A 110 32.06 3.08 1.02
N ARG A 111 32.89 3.21 2.05
CA ARG A 111 32.65 2.60 3.36
C ARG A 111 31.41 3.21 4.02
N PHE A 112 31.16 4.50 3.82
CA PHE A 112 29.97 5.21 4.32
C PHE A 112 28.65 4.74 3.69
N VAL A 113 28.72 4.01 2.57
CA VAL A 113 27.57 3.31 1.96
C VAL A 113 27.49 1.86 2.48
N LEU A 114 28.61 1.14 2.46
CA LEU A 114 28.65 -0.28 2.83
C LEU A 114 28.35 -0.53 4.31
N GLN A 115 28.79 0.35 5.22
CA GLN A 115 28.56 0.20 6.66
C GLN A 115 27.05 0.25 7.02
N PRO A 116 26.27 1.29 6.66
CA PRO A 116 24.83 1.29 6.88
C PRO A 116 24.08 0.23 6.06
N LEU A 117 24.54 -0.11 4.85
CA LEU A 117 23.94 -1.18 4.05
C LEU A 117 24.10 -2.55 4.72
N ALA A 118 25.27 -2.83 5.31
CA ALA A 118 25.54 -4.07 6.03
C ALA A 118 24.67 -4.21 7.29
N GLU A 119 24.41 -3.12 7.99
CA GLU A 119 23.51 -3.09 9.15
C GLU A 119 22.07 -3.50 8.76
N VAL A 120 21.60 -3.00 7.63
CA VAL A 120 20.24 -3.23 7.15
C VAL A 120 20.08 -4.62 6.53
N ASN A 121 21.07 -5.07 5.75
CA ASN A 121 21.09 -6.39 5.13
C ASN A 121 22.53 -6.84 4.77
N SER A 122 23.23 -7.47 5.71
CA SER A 122 24.60 -7.95 5.54
C SER A 122 24.77 -9.05 4.48
N LYS A 123 23.71 -9.83 4.23
CA LYS A 123 23.70 -10.96 3.28
C LYS A 123 23.26 -10.58 1.87
N LEU A 124 22.81 -9.34 1.66
CA LEU A 124 22.41 -8.84 0.35
C LEU A 124 23.53 -9.08 -0.65
N GLN A 125 23.22 -9.73 -1.78
CA GLN A 125 24.20 -9.97 -2.83
C GLN A 125 24.22 -8.81 -3.82
N HIS A 126 25.42 -8.36 -4.18
CA HIS A 126 25.57 -7.40 -5.26
C HIS A 126 25.41 -8.11 -6.61
N PRO A 127 24.45 -7.73 -7.47
CA PRO A 127 24.06 -8.53 -8.64
C PRO A 127 25.15 -8.62 -9.72
N VAL A 128 26.05 -7.63 -9.81
CA VAL A 128 27.19 -7.65 -10.74
C VAL A 128 28.46 -8.31 -10.15
N LEU A 129 28.82 -7.95 -8.91
CA LEU A 129 30.06 -8.44 -8.29
C LEU A 129 29.92 -9.84 -7.67
N CYS A 130 28.68 -10.34 -7.51
CA CYS A 130 28.36 -11.62 -6.86
C CYS A 130 29.00 -11.78 -5.47
N LYS A 131 29.14 -10.67 -4.75
CA LYS A 131 29.66 -10.62 -3.38
C LYS A 131 28.58 -10.06 -2.47
N ASN A 132 28.47 -10.61 -1.27
CA ASN A 132 27.58 -10.05 -0.27
C ASN A 132 28.16 -8.75 0.33
N VAL A 133 27.29 -7.93 0.91
CA VAL A 133 27.68 -6.62 1.45
C VAL A 133 28.78 -6.72 2.51
N ILE A 134 28.73 -7.74 3.38
CA ILE A 134 29.76 -7.89 4.43
C ILE A 134 31.16 -8.17 3.83
N LYS A 135 31.23 -8.95 2.73
CA LYS A 135 32.49 -9.19 2.01
C LYS A 135 32.97 -7.93 1.31
N LEU A 136 32.07 -7.18 0.66
CA LEU A 136 32.43 -5.89 0.05
C LEU A 136 32.95 -4.89 1.09
N LEU A 137 32.34 -4.83 2.28
CA LEU A 137 32.79 -3.97 3.37
C LEU A 137 34.18 -4.36 3.90
N ALA A 138 34.51 -5.65 3.93
CA ALA A 138 35.83 -6.13 4.34
C ALA A 138 36.91 -5.84 3.30
N GLU A 139 36.57 -5.88 2.01
CA GLU A 139 37.50 -5.70 0.89
C GLU A 139 37.64 -4.23 0.45
N THR A 140 36.81 -3.31 0.97
CA THR A 140 36.83 -1.92 0.54
C THR A 140 38.15 -1.22 0.88
N LYS A 141 38.65 -0.41 -0.05
CA LYS A 141 39.88 0.37 0.13
C LYS A 141 39.66 1.66 0.93
N ASP A 142 38.41 2.06 1.11
CA ASP A 142 38.05 3.26 1.86
C ASP A 142 38.24 3.03 3.37
N LYS A 143 39.19 3.78 3.93
CA LYS A 143 39.57 3.75 5.36
C LYS A 143 38.99 4.93 6.15
N SER A 144 38.03 5.67 5.58
CA SER A 144 37.40 6.80 6.25
C SER A 144 36.83 6.39 7.60
N VAL A 145 37.00 7.25 8.60
CA VAL A 145 36.40 7.05 9.93
C VAL A 145 34.88 7.23 9.80
N ILE A 146 34.13 6.28 10.34
CA ILE A 146 32.67 6.30 10.35
C ILE A 146 32.20 6.21 11.79
N THR A 147 31.51 7.25 12.25
CA THR A 147 31.04 7.34 13.63
C THR A 147 29.53 7.18 13.68
N LYS A 148 29.06 6.10 14.31
CA LYS A 148 27.63 5.87 14.54
C LYS A 148 27.05 6.93 15.47
N GLN A 149 25.95 7.55 15.06
CA GLN A 149 25.25 8.57 15.84
C GLN A 149 24.25 7.92 16.81
N SER A 150 24.01 8.57 17.95
CA SER A 150 23.04 8.11 18.97
C SER A 150 21.59 8.48 18.67
N LYS A 151 21.36 9.46 17.76
CA LYS A 151 20.03 9.89 17.33
C LYS A 151 19.52 9.01 16.17
N TRP A 152 18.24 8.66 16.21
CA TRP A 152 17.60 7.71 15.29
C TRP A 152 16.56 8.39 14.43
N LEU A 153 16.51 8.03 13.15
CA LEU A 153 15.46 8.49 12.25
C LEU A 153 14.16 7.73 12.57
N VAL A 154 13.03 8.43 12.49
CA VAL A 154 11.71 7.85 12.68
C VAL A 154 11.22 7.33 11.34
N ASN A 155 10.74 6.09 11.32
CA ASN A 155 10.09 5.53 10.13
C ASN A 155 8.66 6.11 10.01
N PRO A 156 8.35 6.87 8.94
CA PRO A 156 7.03 7.48 8.73
C PRO A 156 5.88 6.47 8.71
N ARG A 157 6.16 5.23 8.33
CA ARG A 157 5.18 4.13 8.32
C ARG A 157 4.51 3.91 9.68
N LYS A 158 5.18 4.28 10.79
CA LYS A 158 4.63 4.14 12.14
C LYS A 158 3.38 4.98 12.39
N GLU A 159 3.16 6.06 11.64
CA GLU A 159 1.94 6.87 11.75
C GLU A 159 0.69 6.14 11.24
N TYR A 160 0.89 5.09 10.44
CA TYR A 160 -0.15 4.32 9.78
C TYR A 160 -0.22 2.89 10.34
N ASP A 161 -0.05 2.75 11.66
CA ASP A 161 0.05 1.44 12.30
C ASP A 161 -1.28 0.67 12.26
N ILE A 162 -1.40 -0.23 11.28
CA ILE A 162 -2.53 -1.15 11.15
C ILE A 162 -2.40 -2.37 12.06
N SER A 163 -1.27 -2.60 12.73
CA SER A 163 -1.03 -3.81 13.53
C SER A 163 -1.93 -3.90 14.78
N LYS A 164 -2.56 -2.78 15.13
CA LYS A 164 -3.61 -2.71 16.17
C LYS A 164 -4.92 -3.39 15.74
N PHE A 165 -5.10 -3.64 14.44
CA PHE A 165 -6.25 -4.35 13.89
C PHE A 165 -5.82 -5.78 13.51
N LYS A 166 -6.62 -6.76 13.91
CA LYS A 166 -6.48 -8.14 13.46
C LYS A 166 -7.21 -8.35 12.13
N TYR A 167 -8.34 -7.68 11.93
CA TYR A 167 -9.16 -7.82 10.74
C TYR A 167 -9.75 -6.49 10.27
N ILE A 168 -9.38 -6.07 9.06
CA ILE A 168 -9.92 -4.91 8.35
C ILE A 168 -10.75 -5.40 7.16
N ALA A 169 -12.00 -4.95 7.07
CA ALA A 169 -12.85 -5.19 5.91
C ALA A 169 -13.05 -3.89 5.13
N ILE A 170 -12.76 -3.91 3.83
CA ILE A 170 -12.92 -2.78 2.93
C ILE A 170 -14.12 -3.01 2.05
N GLU A 171 -15.12 -2.16 2.23
CA GLU A 171 -16.42 -2.24 1.60
C GLU A 171 -16.75 -1.01 0.77
N GLY A 172 -17.74 -1.13 -0.09
CA GLY A 172 -18.02 -0.10 -1.09
C GLY A 172 -18.68 -0.65 -2.34
N ASN A 173 -19.20 0.27 -3.16
CA ASN A 173 -19.95 -0.10 -4.35
C ASN A 173 -19.07 -0.76 -5.44
N ILE A 174 -19.71 -1.33 -6.46
CA ILE A 174 -19.04 -1.88 -7.65
C ILE A 174 -18.29 -0.75 -8.34
N GLY A 175 -16.98 -0.90 -8.54
CA GLY A 175 -16.14 0.16 -9.12
C GLY A 175 -15.51 1.13 -8.11
N ALA A 176 -15.74 0.98 -6.79
CA ALA A 176 -15.19 1.87 -5.77
C ALA A 176 -13.68 1.69 -5.49
N GLY A 177 -13.02 0.66 -6.05
CA GLY A 177 -11.59 0.43 -5.84
C GLY A 177 -11.20 -0.41 -4.63
N LYS A 178 -12.16 -1.10 -3.98
CA LYS A 178 -11.93 -1.99 -2.81
C LYS A 178 -10.73 -2.93 -2.96
N THR A 179 -10.72 -3.76 -4.01
CA THR A 179 -9.63 -4.70 -4.30
C THR A 179 -8.28 -4.01 -4.42
N SER A 180 -8.24 -2.83 -5.06
CA SER A 180 -7.02 -2.04 -5.21
C SER A 180 -6.52 -1.52 -3.88
N LEU A 181 -7.40 -1.01 -3.02
CA LEU A 181 -7.01 -0.53 -1.69
C LEU A 181 -6.54 -1.70 -0.81
N ALA A 182 -7.31 -2.79 -0.74
CA ALA A 182 -6.96 -3.98 0.05
C ALA A 182 -5.58 -4.53 -0.35
N THR A 183 -5.31 -4.63 -1.66
CA THR A 183 -4.02 -5.10 -2.18
C THR A 183 -2.87 -4.15 -1.81
N GLN A 184 -3.08 -2.84 -1.91
CA GLN A 184 -2.05 -1.86 -1.54
C GLN A 184 -1.71 -1.95 -0.05
N ILE A 185 -2.71 -2.01 0.82
CA ILE A 185 -2.52 -2.14 2.27
C ILE A 185 -1.82 -3.48 2.59
N ALA A 186 -2.26 -4.58 2.00
CA ALA A 186 -1.65 -5.88 2.21
C ALA A 186 -0.16 -5.89 1.84
N ASN A 187 0.20 -5.30 0.69
CA ASN A 187 1.59 -5.21 0.26
C ASN A 187 2.43 -4.31 1.17
N ASP A 188 1.95 -3.09 1.47
CA ASP A 188 2.70 -2.11 2.27
C ASP A 188 2.93 -2.58 3.71
N PHE A 189 1.99 -3.39 4.25
CA PHE A 189 2.01 -3.84 5.63
C PHE A 189 2.35 -5.31 5.84
N ASN A 190 2.57 -6.07 4.75
CA ASN A 190 2.71 -7.53 4.80
C ASN A 190 1.53 -8.19 5.53
N ALA A 191 0.31 -7.76 5.19
CA ALA A 191 -0.93 -8.26 5.76
C ALA A 191 -1.48 -9.39 4.89
N LYS A 192 -2.22 -10.34 5.47
CA LYS A 192 -2.92 -11.37 4.70
C LYS A 192 -4.03 -10.71 3.88
N LEU A 193 -4.02 -10.93 2.57
CA LEU A 193 -5.05 -10.43 1.66
C LEU A 193 -6.14 -11.48 1.44
N ILE A 194 -7.40 -11.11 1.68
CA ILE A 194 -8.57 -11.92 1.29
C ILE A 194 -9.34 -11.16 0.22
N LEU A 195 -9.49 -11.78 -0.96
CA LEU A 195 -10.22 -11.20 -2.09
C LEU A 195 -11.52 -11.95 -2.35
N GLU A 196 -12.57 -11.22 -2.68
CA GLU A 196 -13.86 -11.78 -3.08
C GLU A 196 -13.73 -12.60 -4.37
N ARG A 197 -14.25 -13.84 -4.31
CA ARG A 197 -14.32 -14.75 -5.45
C ARG A 197 -15.66 -14.56 -6.16
N PHE A 198 -15.66 -13.91 -7.32
CA PHE A 198 -16.88 -13.73 -8.14
C PHE A 198 -16.71 -14.15 -9.60
N LYS A 199 -15.49 -14.37 -10.08
CA LYS A 199 -15.20 -14.59 -11.52
C LYS A 199 -15.78 -15.90 -12.06
N ASP A 200 -15.80 -16.93 -11.23
CA ASP A 200 -16.22 -18.29 -11.63
C ASP A 200 -17.71 -18.54 -11.37
N ASN A 201 -18.47 -17.52 -10.93
CA ASN A 201 -19.87 -17.65 -10.63
C ASN A 201 -20.71 -17.78 -11.93
N PRO A 202 -21.37 -18.92 -12.20
CA PRO A 202 -22.08 -19.15 -13.44
C PRO A 202 -23.40 -18.35 -13.56
N PHE A 203 -23.89 -17.80 -12.45
CA PHE A 203 -25.11 -17.00 -12.41
C PHE A 203 -24.84 -15.51 -12.62
N LEU A 204 -23.62 -15.03 -12.37
CA LEU A 204 -23.33 -13.59 -12.43
C LEU A 204 -23.54 -13.00 -13.82
N PRO A 205 -23.04 -13.58 -14.94
CA PRO A 205 -23.36 -13.08 -16.27
C PRO A 205 -24.87 -13.13 -16.56
N LYS A 206 -25.54 -14.23 -16.18
CA LYS A 206 -26.98 -14.45 -16.42
C LYS A 206 -27.86 -13.48 -15.64
N PHE A 207 -27.43 -13.06 -14.46
CA PHE A 207 -28.08 -12.03 -13.67
C PHE A 207 -28.09 -10.69 -14.39
N TYR A 208 -26.98 -10.27 -15.00
CA TYR A 208 -26.94 -9.01 -15.74
C TYR A 208 -27.81 -9.03 -17.01
N GLU A 209 -28.09 -10.21 -17.56
CA GLU A 209 -29.02 -10.38 -18.68
C GLU A 209 -30.48 -10.48 -18.24
N GLN A 210 -30.77 -11.22 -17.16
CA GLN A 210 -32.12 -11.49 -16.67
C GLN A 210 -32.19 -11.46 -15.12
N PRO A 211 -32.14 -10.26 -14.50
CA PRO A 211 -32.06 -10.14 -13.04
C PRO A 211 -33.18 -10.87 -12.31
N GLY A 212 -34.43 -10.74 -12.78
CA GLY A 212 -35.60 -11.33 -12.11
C GLY A 212 -35.60 -12.86 -12.04
N ARG A 213 -34.84 -13.55 -12.90
CA ARG A 213 -34.73 -15.02 -12.88
C ARG A 213 -33.51 -15.52 -12.11
N TYR A 214 -32.42 -14.76 -12.11
CA TYR A 214 -31.12 -15.22 -11.63
C TYR A 214 -30.62 -14.51 -10.36
N ALA A 215 -31.34 -13.51 -9.84
CA ALA A 215 -30.97 -12.83 -8.60
C ALA A 215 -30.87 -13.80 -7.43
N PHE A 216 -31.92 -14.57 -7.14
CA PHE A 216 -31.91 -15.51 -6.02
C PHE A 216 -30.78 -16.56 -6.06
N PRO A 217 -30.59 -17.33 -7.16
CA PRO A 217 -29.49 -18.30 -7.22
C PRO A 217 -28.11 -17.62 -7.18
N LEU A 218 -27.95 -16.41 -7.72
CA LEU A 218 -26.71 -15.65 -7.62
C LEU A 218 -26.39 -15.27 -6.16
N GLU A 219 -27.35 -14.66 -5.45
CA GLU A 219 -27.15 -14.22 -4.07
C GLU A 219 -26.89 -15.41 -3.13
N MET A 220 -27.57 -16.55 -3.36
CA MET A 220 -27.33 -17.79 -2.62
C MET A 220 -25.93 -18.36 -2.87
N SER A 221 -25.45 -18.33 -4.12
CA SER A 221 -24.07 -18.72 -4.44
C SER A 221 -23.07 -17.84 -3.72
N PHE A 222 -23.24 -16.51 -3.78
CA PHE A 222 -22.35 -15.59 -3.06
C PHE A 222 -22.38 -15.79 -1.54
N LEU A 223 -23.55 -16.09 -0.96
CA LEU A 223 -23.67 -16.39 0.46
C LEU A 223 -22.82 -17.60 0.85
N ALA A 224 -22.94 -18.70 0.10
CA ALA A 224 -22.20 -19.92 0.36
C ALA A 224 -20.68 -19.73 0.17
N ASP A 225 -20.27 -19.13 -0.95
CA ASP A 225 -18.85 -18.93 -1.29
C ASP A 225 -18.15 -18.03 -0.27
N ARG A 226 -18.77 -16.90 0.10
CA ARG A 226 -18.22 -15.98 1.12
C ARG A 226 -18.15 -16.63 2.49
N TYR A 227 -19.15 -17.42 2.88
CA TYR A 227 -19.13 -18.14 4.16
C TYR A 227 -17.98 -19.13 4.22
N GLN A 228 -17.82 -19.97 3.20
CA GLN A 228 -16.72 -20.94 3.14
C GLN A 228 -15.36 -20.24 3.20
N GLN A 229 -15.17 -19.19 2.40
CA GLN A 229 -13.91 -18.46 2.35
C GLN A 229 -13.57 -17.81 3.70
N LEU A 230 -14.50 -17.09 4.33
CA LEU A 230 -14.23 -16.42 5.62
C LEU A 230 -13.99 -17.45 6.75
N LEU A 231 -14.66 -18.59 6.70
CA LEU A 231 -14.47 -19.67 7.65
C LEU A 231 -13.05 -20.27 7.54
N GLU A 232 -12.61 -20.58 6.33
CA GLU A 232 -11.27 -21.11 6.05
C GLU A 232 -10.17 -20.09 6.37
N ASP A 233 -10.31 -18.88 5.85
CA ASP A 233 -9.23 -17.90 5.83
C ASP A 233 -9.03 -17.17 7.16
N ILE A 234 -10.09 -17.00 7.97
CA ILE A 234 -10.01 -16.23 9.21
C ILE A 234 -9.93 -17.13 10.45
N LYS A 235 -10.68 -18.24 10.52
CA LYS A 235 -10.63 -19.12 11.72
C LYS A 235 -9.30 -19.86 11.87
N GLN A 236 -8.59 -20.16 10.78
CA GLN A 236 -7.31 -20.89 10.85
C GLN A 236 -6.10 -19.99 11.21
N PHE A 237 -6.25 -18.67 11.23
CA PHE A 237 -5.13 -17.73 11.25
C PHE A 237 -4.61 -17.36 12.66
N ASP A 238 -5.00 -18.10 13.70
CA ASP A 238 -4.78 -17.77 15.11
C ASP A 238 -3.42 -18.24 15.69
N LEU A 239 -2.32 -18.25 14.92
CA LEU A 239 -1.02 -18.66 15.45
C LEU A 239 0.11 -17.61 15.38
N PHE A 240 0.11 -16.63 14.48
CA PHE A 240 1.18 -15.61 14.44
C PHE A 240 0.71 -14.26 13.90
N LYS A 241 0.05 -13.44 14.73
CA LYS A 241 -0.13 -11.96 14.62
C LYS A 241 0.04 -11.30 13.22
N GLU A 242 -0.70 -11.76 12.21
CA GLU A 242 -0.77 -11.08 10.91
C GLU A 242 -2.13 -10.40 10.80
N CYS A 243 -2.13 -9.10 10.51
CA CYS A 243 -3.35 -8.37 10.16
C CYS A 243 -3.95 -8.99 8.90
N VAL A 244 -5.27 -9.19 8.89
CA VAL A 244 -6.03 -9.61 7.71
C VAL A 244 -6.70 -8.38 7.10
N VAL A 245 -6.56 -8.22 5.79
CA VAL A 245 -7.25 -7.17 5.02
C VAL A 245 -8.10 -7.86 3.95
N ALA A 246 -9.42 -7.71 4.06
CA ALA A 246 -10.36 -8.23 3.08
C ALA A 246 -10.96 -7.10 2.22
N ASP A 247 -11.22 -7.37 0.94
CA ASP A 247 -11.94 -6.43 0.05
C ASP A 247 -13.48 -6.60 0.08
N TYR A 248 -13.96 -7.32 1.09
CA TYR A 248 -15.37 -7.47 1.43
C TYR A 248 -15.59 -7.89 2.90
N ASP A 249 -16.82 -7.76 3.38
CA ASP A 249 -17.41 -8.26 4.62
C ASP A 249 -18.61 -9.14 4.28
N GLY A 250 -18.95 -10.06 5.19
CA GLY A 250 -20.09 -10.96 5.00
C GLY A 250 -21.43 -10.22 4.79
N TYR A 251 -21.63 -9.07 5.45
CA TYR A 251 -22.89 -8.33 5.36
C TYR A 251 -23.20 -7.73 3.99
N LYS A 252 -22.21 -7.66 3.10
CA LYS A 252 -22.43 -7.34 1.68
C LYS A 252 -23.53 -8.18 1.05
N SER A 253 -23.56 -9.48 1.39
CA SER A 253 -24.61 -10.43 0.99
C SER A 253 -26.01 -9.90 1.28
N LEU A 254 -26.22 -9.36 2.49
CA LEU A 254 -27.53 -8.86 2.90
C LEU A 254 -27.90 -7.55 2.18
N ILE A 255 -26.92 -6.69 1.91
CA ILE A 255 -27.13 -5.42 1.20
C ILE A 255 -27.55 -5.69 -0.26
N PHE A 256 -26.82 -6.55 -0.95
CA PHE A 256 -27.11 -6.90 -2.34
C PHE A 256 -28.47 -7.59 -2.45
N ALA A 257 -28.71 -8.61 -1.63
CA ALA A 257 -29.99 -9.31 -1.60
C ALA A 257 -31.19 -8.39 -1.35
N LYS A 258 -31.07 -7.38 -0.48
CA LYS A 258 -32.15 -6.40 -0.23
C LYS A 258 -32.48 -5.58 -1.48
N VAL A 259 -31.50 -5.33 -2.33
CA VAL A 259 -31.66 -4.53 -3.56
C VAL A 259 -32.13 -5.39 -4.74
N THR A 260 -31.72 -6.66 -4.81
CA THR A 260 -31.92 -7.52 -5.98
C THR A 260 -33.10 -8.48 -5.86
N LEU A 261 -33.46 -8.91 -4.65
CA LEU A 261 -34.49 -9.93 -4.43
C LEU A 261 -35.88 -9.34 -4.21
N GLN A 262 -36.90 -10.15 -4.52
CA GLN A 262 -38.28 -9.85 -4.15
C GLN A 262 -38.49 -9.98 -2.63
N ALA A 263 -39.59 -9.43 -2.11
CA ALA A 263 -39.83 -9.35 -0.67
C ALA A 263 -39.84 -10.74 0.01
N GLU A 264 -40.55 -11.73 -0.53
CA GLU A 264 -40.57 -13.07 0.07
C GLU A 264 -39.21 -13.76 -0.01
N GLU A 265 -38.51 -13.63 -1.14
CA GLU A 265 -37.16 -14.17 -1.36
C GLU A 265 -36.16 -13.56 -0.38
N PHE A 266 -36.21 -12.25 -0.18
CA PHE A 266 -35.34 -11.54 0.75
C PHE A 266 -35.57 -11.98 2.21
N VAL A 267 -36.82 -12.22 2.61
CA VAL A 267 -37.12 -12.74 3.96
C VAL A 267 -36.48 -14.11 4.18
N LEU A 268 -36.60 -15.02 3.20
CA LEU A 268 -35.95 -16.33 3.26
C LEU A 268 -34.43 -16.20 3.28
N TYR A 269 -33.87 -15.41 2.37
CA TYR A 269 -32.44 -15.15 2.28
C TYR A 269 -31.87 -14.61 3.59
N LYS A 270 -32.54 -13.60 4.18
CA LYS A 270 -32.17 -13.01 5.45
C LYS A 270 -32.14 -14.06 6.56
N LYS A 271 -33.12 -14.97 6.62
CA LYS A 271 -33.13 -16.05 7.61
C LYS A 271 -31.90 -16.96 7.45
N LEU A 272 -31.58 -17.38 6.22
CA LEU A 272 -30.41 -18.22 5.92
C LEU A 272 -29.09 -17.50 6.26
N PHE A 273 -28.97 -16.23 5.89
CA PHE A 273 -27.83 -15.39 6.20
C PHE A 273 -27.52 -15.39 7.70
N HIS A 274 -28.52 -15.15 8.56
CA HIS A 274 -28.31 -15.11 10.01
C HIS A 274 -27.95 -16.48 10.61
N LEU A 275 -28.44 -17.58 10.03
CA LEU A 275 -28.08 -18.93 10.45
C LEU A 275 -26.60 -19.23 10.15
N MET A 276 -26.13 -18.85 8.97
CA MET A 276 -24.75 -19.12 8.53
C MET A 276 -23.74 -18.15 9.16
N HIS A 277 -24.05 -16.84 9.21
CA HIS A 277 -23.08 -15.81 9.61
C HIS A 277 -22.90 -15.63 11.12
N LYS A 278 -23.65 -16.34 11.97
CA LYS A 278 -23.59 -16.16 13.43
C LYS A 278 -22.20 -16.39 14.02
N GLU A 279 -21.42 -17.29 13.42
CA GLU A 279 -20.07 -17.64 13.89
C GLU A 279 -18.94 -16.96 13.12
N LEU A 280 -19.25 -16.11 12.15
CA LEU A 280 -18.22 -15.46 11.38
C LEU A 280 -17.56 -14.34 12.20
N PRO A 281 -16.22 -14.21 12.11
CA PRO A 281 -15.50 -13.14 12.77
C PRO A 281 -15.94 -11.79 12.21
N LYS A 282 -16.04 -10.80 13.10
CA LYS A 282 -16.36 -9.42 12.72
C LYS A 282 -15.06 -8.64 12.52
N PRO A 283 -15.00 -7.70 11.58
CA PRO A 283 -13.84 -6.83 11.43
C PRO A 283 -13.71 -5.90 12.64
N ASP A 284 -12.47 -5.62 13.04
CA ASP A 284 -12.15 -4.57 14.01
C ASP A 284 -12.44 -3.20 13.40
N VAL A 285 -12.19 -3.06 12.08
CA VAL A 285 -12.55 -1.87 11.31
C VAL A 285 -13.24 -2.25 10.01
N TYR A 286 -14.43 -1.70 9.84
CA TYR A 286 -15.20 -1.72 8.61
C TYR A 286 -15.00 -0.40 7.87
N VAL A 287 -14.32 -0.42 6.74
CA VAL A 287 -14.04 0.76 5.90
C VAL A 287 -15.06 0.82 4.78
N TYR A 288 -15.92 1.82 4.75
CA TYR A 288 -16.82 2.06 3.63
C TYR A 288 -16.24 3.15 2.72
N LEU A 289 -15.84 2.75 1.51
CA LEU A 289 -15.40 3.64 0.44
C LEU A 289 -16.64 4.19 -0.28
N TYR A 290 -17.00 5.43 0.04
CA TYR A 290 -18.02 6.16 -0.69
C TYR A 290 -17.44 6.74 -1.98
N GLN A 291 -18.17 6.57 -3.06
CA GLN A 291 -17.78 7.07 -4.38
C GLN A 291 -19.06 7.44 -5.15
N ASN A 292 -19.04 8.59 -5.82
CA ASN A 292 -20.14 9.07 -6.63
C ASN A 292 -20.39 8.16 -7.85
N THR A 293 -21.65 8.13 -8.30
CA THR A 293 -22.10 7.19 -9.32
C THR A 293 -21.37 7.33 -10.66
N ASP A 294 -21.01 8.56 -11.05
CA ASP A 294 -20.33 8.81 -12.32
C ASP A 294 -18.93 8.19 -12.33
N ARG A 295 -18.16 8.39 -11.26
CA ARG A 295 -16.84 7.76 -11.06
C ARG A 295 -16.94 6.23 -10.99
N LEU A 296 -17.97 5.68 -10.34
CA LEU A 296 -18.18 4.23 -10.31
C LEU A 296 -18.36 3.67 -11.73
N LEU A 297 -19.19 4.32 -12.56
CA LEU A 297 -19.43 3.92 -13.94
C LEU A 297 -18.16 4.04 -14.80
N GLU A 298 -17.39 5.12 -14.65
CA GLU A 298 -16.08 5.28 -15.31
C GLU A 298 -15.13 4.14 -14.96
N ASN A 299 -15.03 3.79 -13.67
CA ASN A 299 -14.17 2.70 -13.20
C ASN A 299 -14.63 1.33 -13.71
N ILE A 300 -15.94 1.08 -13.75
CA ILE A 300 -16.52 -0.15 -14.31
C ILE A 300 -16.20 -0.27 -15.80
N LYS A 301 -16.39 0.81 -16.57
CA LYS A 301 -16.06 0.87 -18.00
C LYS A 301 -14.58 0.59 -18.23
N LYS A 302 -13.70 1.30 -17.51
CA LYS A 302 -12.24 1.13 -17.60
C LYS A 302 -11.80 -0.29 -17.24
N ARG A 303 -12.46 -0.95 -16.27
CA ARG A 303 -12.17 -2.33 -15.87
C ARG A 303 -12.55 -3.35 -16.94
N GLY A 304 -13.48 -3.04 -17.83
CA GLY A 304 -13.73 -3.78 -19.07
C GLY A 304 -14.30 -5.20 -18.92
N ARG A 305 -14.92 -5.54 -17.77
CA ARG A 305 -15.61 -6.83 -17.63
C ARG A 305 -16.89 -6.80 -18.46
N LYS A 306 -17.02 -7.73 -19.42
CA LYS A 306 -18.11 -7.76 -20.41
C LYS A 306 -19.50 -7.70 -19.77
N PHE A 307 -19.73 -8.48 -18.71
CA PHE A 307 -21.02 -8.59 -18.04
C PHE A 307 -21.38 -7.37 -17.17
N GLU A 308 -20.44 -6.47 -16.86
CA GLU A 308 -20.71 -5.26 -16.05
C GLU A 308 -21.00 -4.02 -16.91
N GLN A 309 -20.83 -4.09 -18.23
CA GLN A 309 -20.92 -2.90 -19.09
C GLN A 309 -22.33 -2.34 -19.23
N SER A 310 -23.37 -3.14 -18.93
CA SER A 310 -24.77 -2.75 -18.93
C SER A 310 -25.28 -2.25 -17.57
N ILE A 311 -24.40 -2.11 -16.57
CA ILE A 311 -24.82 -1.65 -15.23
C ILE A 311 -25.37 -0.22 -15.31
N GLU A 312 -26.59 -0.04 -14.83
CA GLU A 312 -27.25 1.25 -14.77
C GLU A 312 -26.89 2.05 -13.51
N ALA A 313 -26.88 3.38 -13.64
CA ALA A 313 -26.67 4.32 -12.54
C ALA A 313 -27.64 4.09 -11.37
N ALA A 314 -28.93 3.84 -11.67
CA ALA A 314 -29.97 3.64 -10.67
C ALA A 314 -29.70 2.43 -9.76
N TYR A 315 -29.13 1.35 -10.33
CA TYR A 315 -28.73 0.18 -9.55
C TYR A 315 -27.60 0.51 -8.57
N LEU A 316 -26.58 1.24 -9.02
CA LEU A 316 -25.48 1.68 -8.16
C LEU A 316 -25.98 2.63 -7.05
N GLN A 317 -26.91 3.53 -7.35
CA GLN A 317 -27.51 4.43 -6.36
C GLN A 317 -28.27 3.65 -5.27
N LYS A 318 -29.06 2.64 -5.64
CA LYS A 318 -29.74 1.75 -4.68
C LYS A 318 -28.74 1.02 -3.78
N LEU A 319 -27.65 0.50 -4.34
CA LEU A 319 -26.58 -0.12 -3.55
C LEU A 319 -25.92 0.86 -2.59
N ASN A 320 -25.60 2.09 -3.02
CA ASN A 320 -25.06 3.12 -2.14
C ASN A 320 -26.00 3.43 -0.97
N ALA A 321 -27.30 3.56 -1.23
CA ALA A 321 -28.29 3.75 -0.17
C ALA A 321 -28.31 2.57 0.83
N GLY A 322 -28.25 1.34 0.32
CA GLY A 322 -28.17 0.13 1.15
C GLY A 322 -26.93 0.07 2.03
N TYR A 323 -25.75 0.43 1.50
CA TYR A 323 -24.52 0.53 2.29
C TYR A 323 -24.61 1.61 3.38
N LEU A 324 -25.13 2.80 3.05
CA LEU A 324 -25.25 3.89 4.01
C LEU A 324 -26.24 3.56 5.13
N GLU A 325 -27.37 2.92 4.81
CA GLU A 325 -28.32 2.42 5.82
C GLU A 325 -27.66 1.40 6.74
N PHE A 326 -26.90 0.46 6.16
CA PHE A 326 -26.18 -0.56 6.92
C PHE A 326 -25.14 0.03 7.86
N VAL A 327 -24.30 0.94 7.35
CA VAL A 327 -23.25 1.60 8.15
C VAL A 327 -23.83 2.38 9.31
N LYS A 328 -24.95 3.10 9.11
CA LYS A 328 -25.65 3.86 10.16
C LYS A 328 -26.17 2.96 11.29
N SER A 329 -26.41 1.69 11.03
CA SER A 329 -26.90 0.72 12.03
C SER A 329 -25.79 0.11 12.91
N ARG A 330 -24.51 0.39 12.61
CA ARG A 330 -23.35 -0.15 13.35
C ARG A 330 -22.77 0.87 14.35
N PRO A 331 -22.06 0.40 15.40
CA PRO A 331 -21.31 1.28 16.29
C PRO A 331 -20.28 2.11 15.53
N SER A 332 -20.31 3.43 15.71
CA SER A 332 -19.46 4.39 14.98
C SER A 332 -17.96 4.12 15.14
N GLU A 333 -17.54 3.59 16.28
CA GLU A 333 -16.13 3.33 16.60
C GLU A 333 -15.47 2.31 15.66
N SER A 334 -16.26 1.36 15.15
CA SER A 334 -15.82 0.28 14.26
C SER A 334 -15.93 0.61 12.77
N VAL A 335 -16.50 1.77 12.41
CA VAL A 335 -16.77 2.11 11.01
C VAL A 335 -16.00 3.36 10.58
N ARG A 336 -15.43 3.32 9.39
CA ARG A 336 -14.79 4.46 8.73
C ARG A 336 -15.44 4.71 7.39
N ILE A 337 -16.19 5.80 7.26
CA ILE A 337 -16.74 6.24 5.97
C ILE A 337 -15.72 7.18 5.35
N ILE A 338 -15.23 6.83 4.17
CA ILE A 338 -14.21 7.60 3.46
C ILE A 338 -14.76 7.96 2.08
N ASP A 339 -14.96 9.26 1.86
CA ASP A 339 -15.30 9.78 0.54
C ASP A 339 -14.04 9.87 -0.32
N ILE A 340 -14.02 9.11 -1.41
CA ILE A 340 -12.90 9.03 -2.35
C ILE A 340 -13.27 9.65 -3.71
N SER A 341 -14.31 10.49 -3.79
CA SER A 341 -14.79 11.03 -5.07
C SER A 341 -13.81 11.93 -5.81
N GLU A 342 -13.04 12.69 -5.05
CA GLU A 342 -12.01 13.58 -5.57
C GLU A 342 -10.59 13.00 -5.40
N MET A 343 -10.48 11.70 -5.13
CA MET A 343 -9.21 11.01 -4.89
C MET A 343 -8.89 10.00 -6.01
N ASP A 344 -7.63 9.93 -6.43
CA ASP A 344 -7.09 8.86 -7.28
C ASP A 344 -5.95 8.15 -6.55
N PHE A 345 -6.28 7.40 -5.49
CA PHE A 345 -5.32 6.67 -4.67
C PHE A 345 -4.57 5.55 -5.41
N ILE A 346 -4.92 5.25 -6.67
CA ILE A 346 -4.17 4.33 -7.52
C ILE A 346 -2.96 5.04 -8.13
N LYS A 347 -3.10 6.33 -8.48
CA LYS A 347 -2.01 7.12 -9.08
C LYS A 347 -1.35 8.10 -8.12
N SER A 348 -2.05 8.51 -7.07
CA SER A 348 -1.62 9.45 -6.06
C SER A 348 -1.36 8.72 -4.75
N ARG A 349 -0.07 8.53 -4.42
CA ARG A 349 0.32 7.96 -3.13
C ARG A 349 -0.13 8.85 -1.96
N LYS A 350 -0.19 10.16 -2.17
CA LYS A 350 -0.72 11.12 -1.18
C LYS A 350 -2.18 10.82 -0.82
N ASP A 351 -3.03 10.56 -1.81
CA ASP A 351 -4.45 10.24 -1.58
C ASP A 351 -4.57 8.89 -0.85
N TYR A 352 -3.75 7.91 -1.23
CA TYR A 352 -3.67 6.63 -0.53
C TYR A 352 -3.29 6.80 0.95
N LEU A 353 -2.29 7.64 1.26
CA LEU A 353 -1.90 7.93 2.64
C LEU A 353 -3.00 8.65 3.41
N GLN A 354 -3.79 9.53 2.78
CA GLN A 354 -4.97 10.14 3.42
C GLN A 354 -6.02 9.10 3.79
N ILE A 355 -6.29 8.14 2.89
CA ILE A 355 -7.20 7.02 3.17
C ILE A 355 -6.67 6.19 4.33
N LEU A 356 -5.38 5.80 4.32
CA LEU A 356 -4.76 5.07 5.43
C LEU A 356 -4.88 5.81 6.76
N LYS A 357 -4.66 7.14 6.76
CA LYS A 357 -4.80 7.97 7.95
C LYS A 357 -6.23 7.94 8.49
N ALA A 358 -7.23 7.97 7.60
CA ALA A 358 -8.64 7.86 7.99
C ALA A 358 -9.04 6.47 8.49
N ILE A 359 -8.33 5.41 8.07
CA ILE A 359 -8.53 4.05 8.58
C ILE A 359 -7.94 3.90 9.98
N VAL A 360 -6.74 4.46 10.20
CA VAL A 360 -5.99 4.32 11.46
C VAL A 360 -6.45 5.33 12.52
N GLY A 361 -6.84 6.55 12.14
CA GLY A 361 -7.46 7.53 13.06
C GLY A 361 -8.81 7.03 13.55
#